data_AF-A0A453LXH3-F1
#
_entry.id   AF-A0A453LXH3-F1
#
_cell.length_a   1.000
_cell.length_b   1.000
_cell.length_c   1.000
_cell.angle_alpha   90.00
_cell.angle_beta   90.00
_cell.angle_gamma   90.00
#
_symmetry.space_group_name_H-M   'P 1'
#
loop_
_entity.id
_entity.type
_entity.pdbx_description
1 polymer ?
#
loop_
_entity_poly.entity_id
_entity_poly.type
_entity_poly.pdbx_seq_one_letter_code
_entity_poly.pdbx_strand_id
1 'polypeptide(L)'
;MTVGMINANPVVHERPERAAHPAHAALDALDVFDTVRDIKDPEHPYSLEQLSVLSQESVSVDDKLGHIQITFTPTVQHCTMATVIGLCLRLKLMQNFPPHFKRLT
;
A
#
# COMPACT_ATOMS: atom_id res chain seq x y z
N MET A 1 -25.58 20.79 28.52
CA MET A 1 -24.79 19.66 29.04
C MET A 1 -24.01 19.08 27.88
N THR A 2 -22.68 19.18 27.96
CA THR A 2 -21.61 18.39 27.30
C THR A 2 -21.95 17.61 26.03
N VAL A 3 -21.45 18.03 24.87
CA VAL A 3 -20.09 17.76 24.32
C VAL A 3 -19.99 16.34 23.75
N GLY A 4 -19.68 16.27 22.45
CA GLY A 4 -19.09 15.07 21.87
C GLY A 4 -19.54 14.78 20.44
N MET A 5 -19.34 15.70 19.50
CA MET A 5 -19.17 15.30 18.10
C MET A 5 -17.87 14.48 18.04
N ILE A 6 -17.95 13.17 18.29
CA ILE A 6 -16.78 12.26 18.34
C ILE A 6 -16.33 11.77 16.98
N ASN A 7 -16.87 12.32 15.89
CA ASN A 7 -16.32 12.05 14.58
C ASN A 7 -15.08 12.92 14.42
N ALA A 8 -13.98 12.49 15.07
CA ALA A 8 -12.64 12.91 14.71
C ALA A 8 -12.53 12.72 13.20
N ASN A 9 -12.48 13.85 12.49
CA ASN A 9 -12.42 13.93 11.04
C ASN A 9 -11.41 12.89 10.55
N PRO A 10 -11.80 11.90 9.72
CA PRO A 10 -10.80 11.04 9.10
C PRO A 10 -9.87 11.97 8.33
N VAL A 11 -8.56 11.87 8.56
CA VAL A 11 -7.58 12.65 7.81
C VAL A 11 -7.81 12.32 6.34
N VAL A 12 -8.48 13.23 5.64
CA VAL A 12 -8.72 13.11 4.21
C VAL A 12 -7.38 13.39 3.57
N HIS A 13 -6.62 12.32 3.31
CA HIS A 13 -5.43 12.42 2.50
C HIS A 13 -5.85 12.94 1.12
N GLU A 14 -5.40 14.15 0.80
CA GLU A 14 -5.66 14.80 -0.49
C GLU A 14 -5.19 13.85 -1.59
N ARG A 15 -6.13 13.38 -2.44
CA ARG A 15 -5.80 12.54 -3.59
C ARG A 15 -5.11 13.43 -4.63
N PRO A 16 -3.83 13.21 -4.97
CA PRO A 16 -3.26 13.87 -6.13
C PRO A 16 -4.04 13.43 -7.37
N GLU A 17 -4.52 14.41 -8.13
CA GLU A 17 -5.28 14.21 -9.36
C GLU A 17 -4.40 13.49 -10.39
N ARG A 18 -4.93 12.41 -10.97
CA ARG A 18 -4.18 11.53 -11.90
C ARG A 18 -3.82 12.28 -13.17
N ALA A 19 -2.56 12.69 -13.29
CA ALA A 19 -1.95 12.85 -14.61
C ALA A 19 -1.93 11.48 -15.28
N ALA A 20 -2.46 11.36 -16.49
CA ALA A 20 -2.38 10.14 -17.28
C ALA A 20 -0.90 9.81 -17.51
N HIS A 21 -0.37 8.84 -16.76
CA HIS A 21 1.00 8.38 -16.96
C HIS A 21 1.09 7.73 -18.35
N PRO A 22 1.99 8.22 -19.23
CA PRO A 22 2.19 7.59 -20.52
C PRO A 22 2.63 6.14 -20.32
N ALA A 23 2.18 5.22 -21.17
CA ALA A 23 2.38 3.77 -21.07
C ALA A 23 3.85 3.28 -21.06
N HIS A 24 4.82 4.20 -21.03
CA HIS A 24 6.27 3.99 -21.00
C HIS A 24 6.99 4.87 -19.96
N ALA A 25 6.28 5.44 -18.99
CA ALA A 25 6.93 6.09 -17.85
C ALA A 25 7.59 5.01 -16.96
N ALA A 26 8.77 5.34 -16.43
CA ALA A 26 9.44 4.51 -15.42
C ALA A 26 8.48 4.26 -14.25
N LEU A 27 8.49 3.02 -13.74
CA LEU A 27 7.59 2.59 -12.66
C LEU A 27 7.92 3.39 -11.40
N ASP A 28 6.96 4.16 -10.88
CA ASP A 28 7.20 5.01 -9.71
C ASP A 28 6.61 4.39 -8.42
N ALA A 29 7.07 4.83 -7.26
CA ALA A 29 6.57 4.36 -5.97
C ALA A 29 5.07 4.60 -5.80
N LEU A 30 4.54 5.66 -6.42
CA LEU A 30 3.11 5.96 -6.42
C LEU A 30 2.31 4.89 -7.18
N ASP A 31 2.79 4.39 -8.32
CA ASP A 31 2.08 3.34 -9.09
C ASP A 31 1.98 2.03 -8.30
N VAL A 32 3.08 1.67 -7.61
CA VAL A 32 3.11 0.51 -6.72
C VAL A 32 2.13 0.70 -5.57
N PHE A 33 2.19 1.85 -4.88
CA PHE A 33 1.28 2.17 -3.77
C PHE A 33 -0.19 2.11 -4.20
N ASP A 34 -0.54 2.73 -5.33
CA ASP A 34 -1.92 2.74 -5.84
C ASP A 34 -2.43 1.33 -6.20
N THR A 35 -1.51 0.42 -6.55
CA THR A 35 -1.83 -0.98 -6.82
C THR A 35 -2.14 -1.76 -5.53
N VAL A 36 -1.47 -1.46 -4.42
CA VAL A 36 -1.56 -2.25 -3.18
C VAL A 36 -2.44 -1.63 -2.09
N ARG A 37 -2.75 -0.33 -2.16
CA ARG A 37 -3.51 0.43 -1.14
C ARG A 37 -4.89 -0.13 -0.82
N ASP A 38 -5.56 -0.76 -1.80
CA ASP A 38 -6.93 -1.29 -1.70
C ASP A 38 -6.97 -2.75 -1.23
N ILE A 39 -5.81 -3.37 -0.96
CA ILE A 39 -5.77 -4.66 -0.25
C ILE A 39 -6.50 -4.49 1.07
N LYS A 40 -7.47 -5.39 1.33
CA LYS A 40 -8.20 -5.44 2.59
C LYS A 40 -7.42 -6.23 3.62
N ASP A 41 -7.49 -5.77 4.85
CA ASP A 41 -6.98 -6.53 5.98
C ASP A 41 -7.81 -7.83 6.14
N PRO A 42 -7.16 -8.98 6.41
CA PRO A 42 -7.89 -10.23 6.59
C PRO A 42 -8.72 -10.28 7.88
N GLU A 43 -8.40 -9.45 8.88
CA GLU A 43 -9.09 -9.37 10.18
C GLU A 43 -10.13 -8.23 10.20
N HIS A 44 -9.95 -7.21 9.38
CA HIS A 44 -10.80 -6.02 9.34
C HIS A 44 -11.37 -5.70 7.95
N PRO A 45 -12.58 -5.14 7.84
CA PRO A 45 -13.18 -4.77 6.55
C PRO A 45 -12.52 -3.57 5.85
N TYR A 46 -11.46 -2.99 6.44
CA TYR A 46 -10.78 -1.78 5.98
C TYR A 46 -9.54 -2.12 5.15
N SER A 47 -9.11 -1.19 4.28
CA SER A 47 -7.90 -1.36 3.48
C SER A 47 -6.62 -1.04 4.27
N LEU A 48 -5.48 -1.53 3.78
CA LEU A 48 -4.17 -1.29 4.42
C LEU A 48 -3.85 0.20 4.54
N GLU A 49 -4.27 1.02 3.56
CA GLU A 49 -4.17 2.49 3.62
C GLU A 49 -5.04 3.06 4.75
N GLN A 50 -6.29 2.63 4.87
CA GLN A 50 -7.22 3.12 5.89
C GLN A 50 -6.78 2.78 7.32
N LEU A 51 -6.04 1.68 7.47
CA LEU A 51 -5.50 1.24 8.75
C LEU A 51 -4.09 1.81 9.04
N SER A 52 -3.57 2.67 8.15
CA SER A 52 -2.18 3.17 8.20
C SER A 52 -1.12 2.06 8.31
N VAL A 53 -1.44 0.86 7.80
CA VAL A 53 -0.50 -0.27 7.72
C VAL A 53 0.50 -0.05 6.60
N LEU A 54 0.07 0.63 5.54
CA LEU A 54 0.84 0.91 4.34
C LEU A 54 0.67 2.37 3.93
N SER A 55 1.78 3.04 3.63
CA SER A 55 1.84 4.45 3.22
C SER A 55 2.68 4.60 1.96
N GLN A 56 2.49 5.68 1.20
CA GLN A 56 3.27 5.90 -0.03
C GLN A 56 4.78 5.97 0.25
N GLU A 57 5.16 6.60 1.36
CA GLU A 57 6.55 6.73 1.83
C GLU A 57 7.20 5.39 2.25
N SER A 58 6.39 4.34 2.47
CA SER A 58 6.90 3.02 2.83
C SER A 58 7.14 2.11 1.60
N VAL A 59 6.94 2.66 0.40
CA VAL A 59 7.15 2.00 -0.89
C VAL A 59 8.34 2.64 -1.60
N SER A 60 9.30 1.83 -2.03
CA SER A 60 10.46 2.25 -2.82
C SER A 60 10.63 1.36 -4.04
N VAL A 61 10.94 1.98 -5.18
CA VAL A 61 11.10 1.28 -6.46
C VAL A 61 12.49 1.59 -7.04
N ASP A 62 13.24 0.53 -7.33
CA ASP A 62 14.53 0.57 -8.00
C ASP A 62 14.38 0.01 -9.42
N ASP A 63 14.03 0.87 -10.38
CA ASP A 63 13.83 0.50 -11.78
C ASP A 63 15.10 -0.13 -12.40
N LYS A 64 16.28 0.40 -12.07
CA LYS A 64 17.58 -0.10 -12.56
C LYS A 64 17.87 -1.55 -12.19
N LEU A 65 17.40 -1.97 -11.01
CA LEU A 65 17.58 -3.32 -10.51
C LEU A 65 16.34 -4.19 -10.75
N GLY A 66 15.20 -3.59 -11.10
CA GLY A 66 13.91 -4.28 -11.13
C GLY A 66 13.48 -4.72 -9.73
N HIS A 67 13.62 -3.86 -8.73
CA HIS A 67 13.32 -4.19 -7.34
C HIS A 67 12.22 -3.28 -6.79
N ILE A 68 11.27 -3.88 -6.07
CA ILE A 68 10.20 -3.16 -5.35
C ILE A 68 10.33 -3.54 -3.88
N GLN A 69 10.56 -2.54 -3.04
CA GLN A 69 10.64 -2.70 -1.60
C GLN A 69 9.39 -2.08 -0.97
N ILE A 70 8.69 -2.88 -0.16
CA ILE A 70 7.50 -2.42 0.59
C ILE A 70 7.73 -2.71 2.06
N THR A 71 7.78 -1.66 2.86
CA THR A 71 7.73 -1.76 4.32
C THR A 71 6.30 -1.52 4.78
N PHE A 72 5.78 -2.37 5.64
CA PHE A 72 4.44 -2.21 6.22
C PHE A 72 4.50 -2.50 7.72
N THR A 73 3.63 -1.85 8.50
CA THR A 73 3.59 -1.99 9.95
C THR A 73 2.28 -2.67 10.34
N PRO A 74 2.30 -3.93 10.81
CA PRO A 74 1.07 -4.61 11.22
C PRO A 74 0.40 -3.87 12.38
N THR A 75 -0.92 -3.85 12.39
CA THR A 75 -1.76 -3.10 13.35
C THR A 75 -1.60 -3.55 14.80
N VAL A 76 -1.12 -4.77 15.05
CA VAL A 76 -0.99 -5.35 16.40
C VAL A 76 0.35 -6.08 16.57
N GLN A 77 1.01 -5.87 17.71
CA GLN A 77 2.16 -6.68 18.12
C GLN A 77 1.68 -8.13 18.33
N HIS A 78 2.26 -9.10 17.62
CA HIS A 78 1.79 -10.49 17.48
C HIS A 78 0.75 -10.79 16.39
N CYS A 79 0.64 -9.94 15.36
CA CYS A 79 -0.20 -10.24 14.20
C CYS A 79 0.34 -11.45 13.42
N THR A 80 -0.29 -12.61 13.60
CA THR A 80 -0.04 -13.82 12.79
C THR A 80 -0.42 -13.62 11.33
N MET A 81 -1.20 -12.58 11.02
CA MET A 81 -1.61 -12.19 9.67
C MET A 81 -0.60 -11.29 8.94
N ALA A 82 0.49 -10.85 9.57
CA ALA A 82 1.54 -10.09 8.89
C ALA A 82 2.12 -10.85 7.68
N THR A 83 2.27 -12.18 7.81
CA THR A 83 2.69 -13.04 6.70
C THR A 83 1.64 -13.12 5.58
N VAL A 84 0.35 -13.13 5.93
CA VAL A 84 -0.75 -13.13 4.96
C VAL A 84 -0.81 -11.81 4.21
N ILE A 85 -0.66 -10.69 4.91
CA ILE A 85 -0.56 -9.35 4.30
C ILE A 85 0.63 -9.30 3.34
N GLY A 86 1.82 -9.78 3.75
CA GLY A 86 3.00 -9.87 2.88
C GLY A 86 2.77 -10.77 1.66
N LEU A 87 2.04 -11.87 1.79
CA LEU A 87 1.69 -12.75 0.67
C LEU A 87 0.69 -12.06 -0.28
N CYS A 88 -0.33 -11.38 0.24
CA CYS A 88 -1.29 -10.61 -0.55
C CYS A 88 -0.59 -9.51 -1.36
N LEU A 89 0.33 -8.77 -0.73
CA LEU A 89 1.17 -7.76 -1.39
C LEU A 89 1.95 -8.40 -2.54
N ARG A 90 2.66 -9.50 -2.27
CA ARG A 90 3.45 -10.19 -3.29
C ARG A 90 2.60 -10.69 -4.46
N LEU A 91 1.46 -11.32 -4.20
CA LEU A 91 0.56 -11.81 -5.25
C LEU A 91 0.03 -10.67 -6.11
N LYS A 92 -0.36 -9.55 -5.48
CA LYS A 92 -0.90 -8.40 -6.21
C LYS A 92 0.15 -7.73 -7.08
N LEU A 93 1.39 -7.62 -6.59
CA LEU A 93 2.50 -7.14 -7.39
C LEU A 93 2.81 -8.08 -8.57
N MET A 94 2.80 -9.39 -8.35
CA MET A 94 3.01 -10.37 -9.42
C MET A 94 1.92 -10.37 -10.51
N GLN A 95 0.70 -9.95 -10.18
CA GLN A 95 -0.41 -9.86 -11.13
C GLN A 95 -0.38 -8.57 -11.96
N ASN A 96 0.08 -7.47 -11.36
CA ASN A 96 0.03 -6.13 -11.99
C ASN A 96 1.37 -5.71 -12.61
N PHE A 97 2.49 -6.28 -12.15
CA PHE A 97 3.83 -5.91 -12.63
C PHE A 97 4.52 -7.07 -13.35
N PRO A 98 5.33 -6.75 -14.38
CA PRO A 98 6.05 -7.76 -15.15
C PRO A 98 7.07 -8.54 -14.30
N PRO A 99 7.38 -9.79 -14.68
CA PRO A 99 8.12 -10.74 -13.85
C PRO A 99 9.60 -10.38 -13.59
N HIS A 100 10.11 -9.29 -14.15
CA HIS A 100 11.44 -8.77 -13.79
C HIS A 100 11.45 -8.08 -12.43
N PHE A 101 10.30 -7.57 -11.94
CA PHE A 101 10.16 -6.99 -10.59
C PHE A 101 9.98 -8.05 -9.49
N LYS A 102 10.76 -9.13 -9.52
CA LYS A 102 10.46 -10.38 -8.79
C LYS A 102 10.94 -10.44 -7.34
N ARG A 103 11.67 -9.43 -6.85
CA ARG A 103 12.30 -9.50 -5.52
C ARG A 103 11.70 -8.45 -4.58
N LEU A 104 10.68 -8.85 -3.82
CA LEU A 104 10.38 -8.20 -2.54
C LEU A 104 11.47 -8.64 -1.56
N THR A 105 12.10 -7.69 -0.90
CA THR A 105 13.00 -7.92 0.24
C THR A 105 12.39 -7.25 1.46
#